data_AF-A0AAU9WEH0-F1
#
_entry.id   AF-A0AAU9WEH0-F1
#
_cell.length_a   1.000
_cell.length_b   1.000
_cell.length_c   1.000
_cell.angle_alpha   90.00
_cell.angle_beta   90.00
_cell.angle_gamma   90.00
#
_symmetry.space_group_name_H-M   'P 1'
#
loop_
_entity.id
_entity.type
_entity.pdbx_description
1 polymer ?
#
loop_
_entity_poly.entity_id
_entity_poly.type
_entity_poly.pdbx_seq_one_letter_code
_entity_poly.pdbx_strand_id
1 'polypeptide(L)'
;MATSSDSVELEFWHKNITKIPKVTNSFVEDFAEKNLPIKATVTRGYKFFHEEYIHDIEVKLCKEEDSGVVARAKCFRSMKKNEDPHKLSVVFESSSIEASINKYMCSCAAGQGLCHHVLGLLYTLAHFQLLGLKSVPPMVSKTSKAQRWHIPSRKEGIKARPVTDLIIQKSKPKDKLHEPKKEEKVCGVASTIYKPFQQSLSSLDLTSVLSPQFENLNNQPGFMRIWEDEQSEPPILVDSAFGKVPKGCVISYQQPLKVKSNINIQLPAFNFPSLSYPDTVLNEKQDLFFSSLAISGQQSIDFEMETREQSTTTAWHELRKFRLTASNFKDICSRRKDHEILSTRLLKGKVIQTAAMKYGIQNEG
;
A
#
# COMPACT_ATOMS: atom_id res chain seq x y z
N MET A 1 24.46 29.21 -57.88
CA MET A 1 24.01 27.82 -57.72
C MET A 1 24.42 27.35 -56.33
N ALA A 2 23.50 27.44 -55.38
CA ALA A 2 23.72 26.92 -54.03
C ALA A 2 23.36 25.43 -54.06
N THR A 3 24.36 24.57 -53.92
CA THR A 3 24.18 23.13 -53.76
C THR A 3 23.58 22.87 -52.39
N SER A 4 22.38 22.28 -52.40
CA SER A 4 21.63 21.84 -51.22
C SER A 4 22.47 20.86 -50.41
N SER A 5 22.69 21.19 -49.14
CA SER A 5 23.17 20.26 -48.14
C SER A 5 22.07 19.24 -47.86
N ASP A 6 22.17 18.06 -48.47
CA ASP A 6 21.40 16.88 -48.05
C ASP A 6 21.77 16.56 -46.60
N SER A 7 20.90 16.98 -45.68
CA SER A 7 21.01 16.63 -44.28
C SER A 7 20.74 15.14 -44.13
N VAL A 8 21.81 14.36 -44.02
CA VAL A 8 21.77 12.95 -43.63
C VAL A 8 21.13 12.86 -42.24
N GLU A 9 19.81 12.67 -42.17
CA GLU A 9 19.12 12.36 -40.92
C GLU A 9 19.64 10.99 -40.43
N LEU A 10 20.45 11.03 -39.38
CA LEU A 10 20.97 9.86 -38.67
C LEU A 10 19.81 9.12 -37.99
N GLU A 11 19.88 7.79 -37.92
CA GLU A 11 18.91 7.00 -37.16
C GLU A 11 19.15 7.16 -35.66
N PHE A 12 18.47 8.11 -35.03
CA PHE A 12 18.56 8.30 -33.57
C PHE A 12 17.19 8.54 -32.94
N TRP A 13 17.10 8.25 -31.64
CA TRP A 13 15.91 8.54 -30.85
C TRP A 13 15.85 10.02 -30.50
N HIS A 14 14.74 10.67 -30.84
CA HIS A 14 14.52 12.09 -30.61
C HIS A 14 13.16 12.37 -29.98
N LYS A 15 12.95 13.61 -29.52
CA LYS A 15 11.67 14.05 -28.92
C LYS A 15 10.75 14.77 -29.90
N ASN A 16 11.18 14.97 -31.14
CA ASN A 16 10.34 15.58 -32.17
C ASN A 16 9.20 14.61 -32.57
N ILE A 17 7.95 15.11 -32.60
CA ILE A 17 6.76 14.32 -32.93
C ILE A 17 6.10 14.72 -34.26
N THR A 18 6.68 15.66 -35.01
CA THR A 18 6.05 16.20 -36.25
C THR A 18 5.92 15.17 -37.35
N LYS A 19 6.73 14.10 -37.31
CA LYS A 19 6.70 13.02 -38.28
C LYS A 19 5.72 11.90 -37.90
N ILE A 20 5.15 11.92 -36.69
CA ILE A 20 4.11 10.96 -36.31
C ILE A 20 2.83 11.33 -37.09
N PRO A 21 2.14 10.36 -37.73
CA PRO A 21 0.85 10.59 -38.37
C PRO A 21 -0.18 11.22 -37.42
N LYS A 22 -1.24 11.82 -37.94
CA LYS A 22 -2.23 12.52 -37.13
C LYS A 22 -3.07 11.53 -36.30
N VAL A 23 -2.80 11.45 -35.00
CA VAL A 23 -3.52 10.64 -34.02
C VAL A 23 -4.52 11.56 -33.29
N THR A 24 -5.82 11.34 -33.48
CA THR A 24 -6.88 12.05 -32.73
C THR A 24 -7.46 11.14 -31.65
N ASN A 25 -8.17 11.71 -30.66
CA ASN A 25 -8.88 10.89 -29.67
C ASN A 25 -9.91 9.95 -30.33
N SER A 26 -10.60 10.41 -31.38
CA SER A 26 -11.52 9.56 -32.15
C SER A 26 -10.81 8.40 -32.81
N PHE A 27 -9.63 8.63 -33.42
CA PHE A 27 -8.82 7.56 -33.98
C PHE A 27 -8.43 6.52 -32.92
N VAL A 28 -8.06 6.94 -31.70
CA VAL A 28 -7.71 6.00 -30.61
C VAL A 28 -8.92 5.16 -30.20
N GLU A 29 -10.11 5.77 -30.14
CA GLU A 29 -11.36 5.08 -29.83
C GLU A 29 -11.73 4.07 -30.94
N ASP A 30 -11.73 4.50 -32.21
CA ASP A 30 -12.02 3.63 -33.37
C ASP A 30 -11.02 2.47 -33.48
N PHE A 31 -9.73 2.76 -33.26
CA PHE A 31 -8.67 1.76 -33.25
C PHE A 31 -8.87 0.76 -32.11
N ALA A 32 -9.26 1.24 -30.92
CA ALA A 32 -9.54 0.36 -29.79
C ALA A 32 -10.78 -0.49 -30.04
N GLU A 33 -11.88 0.05 -30.57
CA GLU A 33 -13.10 -0.72 -30.85
C GLU A 33 -12.85 -1.86 -31.85
N LYS A 34 -12.00 -1.63 -32.86
CA LYS A 34 -11.64 -2.65 -33.85
C LYS A 34 -10.74 -3.76 -33.27
N ASN A 35 -9.89 -3.44 -32.30
CA ASN A 35 -8.83 -4.34 -31.81
C ASN A 35 -9.06 -4.86 -30.38
N LEU A 36 -10.09 -4.38 -29.67
CA LEU A 36 -10.40 -4.77 -28.30
C LEU A 36 -11.88 -5.13 -28.12
N PRO A 37 -12.18 -6.30 -27.55
CA PRO A 37 -13.55 -6.64 -27.15
C PRO A 37 -14.01 -5.93 -25.85
N ILE A 38 -13.13 -5.23 -25.12
CA ILE A 38 -13.40 -4.74 -23.75
C ILE A 38 -13.27 -3.21 -23.64
N LYS A 39 -14.41 -2.52 -23.53
CA LYS A 39 -14.49 -1.05 -23.33
C LYS A 39 -13.72 -0.55 -22.10
N ALA A 40 -13.63 -1.36 -21.04
CA ALA A 40 -12.91 -0.99 -19.81
C ALA A 40 -11.41 -0.72 -20.03
N THR A 41 -10.79 -1.35 -21.04
CA THR A 41 -9.37 -1.14 -21.39
C THR A 41 -9.13 0.27 -21.93
N VAL A 42 -10.08 0.80 -22.71
CA VAL A 42 -10.05 2.16 -23.27
C VAL A 42 -10.12 3.19 -22.17
N THR A 43 -11.10 3.07 -21.28
CA THR A 43 -11.24 3.94 -20.11
C THR A 43 -9.98 3.94 -19.24
N ARG A 44 -9.36 2.76 -19.06
CA ARG A 44 -8.11 2.65 -18.29
C ARG A 44 -6.92 3.28 -19.03
N GLY A 45 -6.85 3.15 -20.36
CA GLY A 45 -5.83 3.81 -21.17
C GLY A 45 -5.92 5.33 -21.07
N TYR A 46 -7.12 5.90 -21.17
CA TYR A 46 -7.35 7.32 -20.98
C TYR A 46 -6.92 7.80 -19.59
N LYS A 47 -7.24 7.03 -18.54
CA LYS A 47 -6.78 7.35 -17.17
C LYS A 47 -5.26 7.37 -17.06
N PHE A 48 -4.56 6.43 -17.68
CA PHE A 48 -3.09 6.40 -17.66
C PHE A 48 -2.48 7.62 -18.36
N PHE A 49 -3.08 8.07 -19.45
CA PHE A 49 -2.74 9.36 -20.05
C PHE A 49 -3.00 10.53 -19.08
N HIS A 50 -4.24 10.68 -18.60
CA HIS A 50 -4.66 11.82 -17.78
C HIS A 50 -3.88 11.93 -16.46
N GLU A 51 -3.55 10.79 -15.88
CA GLU A 51 -2.81 10.69 -14.62
C GLU A 51 -1.29 10.75 -14.80
N GLU A 52 -0.77 11.03 -16.00
CA GLU A 52 0.66 11.17 -16.30
C GLU A 52 1.47 9.87 -16.02
N TYR A 53 0.91 8.69 -16.34
CA TYR A 53 1.65 7.41 -16.23
C TYR A 53 2.67 7.21 -17.34
N ILE A 54 2.42 7.78 -18.53
CA ILE A 54 3.31 7.69 -19.70
C ILE A 54 4.36 8.78 -19.62
N HIS A 55 5.63 8.40 -19.78
CA HIS A 55 6.77 9.30 -19.73
C HIS A 55 7.92 8.81 -20.62
N ASP A 56 9.00 9.60 -20.71
CA ASP A 56 10.19 9.32 -21.53
C ASP A 56 9.83 8.94 -22.99
N ILE A 57 8.95 9.74 -23.62
CA ILE A 57 8.51 9.50 -24.99
C ILE A 57 9.61 9.93 -25.96
N GLU A 58 9.94 9.04 -26.88
CA GLU A 58 10.93 9.24 -27.93
C GLU A 58 10.44 8.65 -29.24
N VAL A 59 10.92 9.18 -30.34
CA VAL A 59 10.53 8.85 -31.71
C VAL A 59 11.78 8.55 -32.52
N LYS A 60 11.66 7.59 -33.43
CA LYS A 60 12.69 7.23 -34.41
C LYS A 60 12.02 7.07 -35.79
N LEU A 61 12.69 7.58 -36.82
CA LEU A 61 12.40 7.27 -38.23
C LEU A 61 13.23 6.06 -38.66
N CYS A 62 12.61 5.09 -39.31
CA CYS A 62 13.31 3.93 -39.86
C CYS A 62 13.51 4.11 -41.38
N LYS A 63 14.60 3.56 -41.93
CA LYS A 63 15.06 3.81 -43.31
C LYS A 63 14.68 2.76 -44.35
N GLU A 64 14.16 1.61 -43.96
CA GLU A 64 13.69 0.59 -44.92
C GLU A 64 12.38 1.06 -45.56
N GLU A 65 12.18 0.76 -46.86
CA GLU A 65 11.02 1.19 -47.67
C GLU A 65 9.66 0.72 -47.07
N ASP A 66 9.69 -0.26 -46.15
CA ASP A 66 8.55 -0.78 -45.37
C ASP A 66 8.56 -0.37 -43.88
N SER A 67 9.46 0.52 -43.46
CA SER A 67 9.69 0.80 -42.03
C SER A 67 9.16 2.16 -41.59
N GLY A 68 8.13 2.05 -40.76
CA GLY A 68 7.35 3.14 -40.18
C GLY A 68 8.07 4.14 -39.28
N VAL A 69 7.28 5.08 -38.74
CA VAL A 69 7.69 5.94 -37.63
C VAL A 69 7.47 5.20 -36.32
N VAL A 70 8.50 5.05 -35.49
CA VAL A 70 8.43 4.33 -34.22
C VAL A 70 8.37 5.32 -33.06
N ALA A 71 7.31 5.27 -32.26
CA ALA A 71 7.23 5.97 -30.98
C ALA A 71 7.42 4.96 -29.83
N ARG A 72 8.36 5.24 -28.93
CA ARG A 72 8.55 4.46 -27.69
C ARG A 72 8.32 5.32 -26.46
N ALA A 73 7.93 4.68 -25.37
CA ALA A 73 7.75 5.33 -24.08
C ALA A 73 7.98 4.36 -22.92
N LYS A 74 7.98 4.91 -21.72
CA LYS A 74 7.87 4.17 -20.47
C LYS A 74 6.54 4.46 -19.80
N CYS A 75 6.01 3.47 -19.09
CA CYS A 75 4.79 3.59 -18.32
C CYS A 75 5.01 3.10 -16.90
N PHE A 76 4.76 3.96 -15.90
CA PHE A 76 4.81 3.53 -14.49
C PHE A 76 3.85 2.38 -14.22
N ARG A 77 4.20 1.51 -13.28
CA ARG A 77 3.33 0.41 -12.84
C ARG A 77 2.28 0.92 -11.87
N SER A 78 1.00 0.59 -12.11
CA SER A 78 -0.11 1.05 -11.26
C SER A 78 -0.11 0.43 -9.86
N MET A 79 0.28 -0.84 -9.73
CA MET A 79 0.32 -1.56 -8.45
C MET A 79 1.73 -1.58 -7.87
N LYS A 80 2.72 -1.97 -8.66
CA LYS A 80 4.11 -2.19 -8.21
C LYS A 80 4.97 -0.95 -8.43
N LYS A 81 4.70 0.09 -7.64
CA LYS A 81 5.22 1.47 -7.86
C LYS A 81 6.73 1.61 -7.73
N ASN A 82 7.39 0.65 -7.09
CA ASN A 82 8.84 0.62 -6.90
C ASN A 82 9.58 -0.25 -7.94
N GLU A 83 8.86 -0.99 -8.80
CA GLU A 83 9.45 -1.77 -9.88
C GLU A 83 9.69 -0.90 -11.13
N ASP A 84 10.60 -1.34 -12.00
CA ASP A 84 10.89 -0.67 -13.27
C ASP A 84 9.63 -0.47 -14.14
N PRO A 85 9.45 0.74 -14.72
CA PRO A 85 8.35 1.03 -15.64
C PRO A 85 8.26 0.04 -16.81
N HIS A 86 7.05 -0.21 -17.29
CA HIS A 86 6.85 -0.93 -18.54
C HIS A 86 7.42 -0.14 -19.71
N LYS A 87 8.27 -0.79 -20.51
CA LYS A 87 8.70 -0.29 -21.82
C LYS A 87 7.66 -0.64 -22.87
N LEU A 88 7.29 0.33 -23.71
CA LEU A 88 6.31 0.14 -24.78
C LEU A 88 6.71 0.90 -26.05
N SER A 89 6.25 0.41 -27.20
CA SER A 89 6.48 1.02 -28.51
C SER A 89 5.30 0.81 -29.45
N VAL A 90 5.09 1.78 -30.35
CA VAL A 90 4.10 1.76 -31.44
C VAL A 90 4.82 2.13 -32.73
N VAL A 91 4.55 1.39 -33.79
CA VAL A 91 5.07 1.59 -35.15
C VAL A 91 3.93 2.06 -36.02
N PHE A 92 4.03 3.28 -36.52
CA PHE A 92 3.09 3.88 -37.47
C PHE A 92 3.56 3.64 -38.89
N GLU A 93 2.64 3.39 -39.81
CA GLU A 93 2.95 3.18 -41.23
C GLU A 93 3.52 4.46 -41.88
N SER A 94 4.47 4.30 -42.81
CA SER A 94 5.25 5.41 -43.39
C SER A 94 4.48 6.28 -44.39
N SER A 95 3.40 5.75 -44.97
CA SER A 95 2.90 6.21 -46.28
C SER A 95 1.47 6.74 -46.28
N SER A 96 0.84 7.00 -45.13
CA SER A 96 -0.55 7.44 -45.07
C SER A 96 -0.74 8.81 -44.40
N ILE A 97 -1.54 9.67 -45.06
CA ILE A 97 -2.06 10.93 -44.49
C ILE A 97 -2.91 10.65 -43.23
N GLU A 98 -3.54 9.48 -43.19
CA GLU A 98 -4.30 8.96 -42.07
C GLU A 98 -3.39 8.10 -41.17
N ALA A 99 -3.57 8.17 -39.85
CA ALA A 99 -2.79 7.32 -38.94
C ALA A 99 -3.16 5.85 -39.13
N SER A 100 -2.15 5.02 -39.44
CA SER A 100 -2.24 3.56 -39.46
C SER A 100 -1.16 2.98 -38.56
N ILE A 101 -1.51 1.99 -37.75
CA ILE A 101 -0.60 1.35 -36.78
C ILE A 101 -0.28 -0.05 -37.31
N ASN A 102 0.99 -0.28 -37.65
CA ASN A 102 1.49 -1.57 -38.14
C ASN A 102 1.72 -2.54 -36.96
N LYS A 103 2.44 -2.10 -35.93
CA LYS A 103 2.78 -2.94 -34.77
C LYS A 103 2.82 -2.16 -33.47
N TYR A 104 2.49 -2.82 -32.38
CA TYR A 104 2.72 -2.30 -31.02
C TYR A 104 3.23 -3.40 -30.11
N MET A 105 3.96 -3.00 -29.07
CA MET A 105 4.57 -3.93 -28.12
C MET A 105 4.67 -3.29 -26.74
N CYS A 106 4.42 -4.07 -25.70
CA CYS A 106 4.54 -3.64 -24.32
C CYS A 106 5.12 -4.77 -23.47
N SER A 107 6.04 -4.44 -22.56
CA SER A 107 6.63 -5.37 -21.59
C SER A 107 5.67 -5.86 -20.49
N CYS A 108 4.38 -5.55 -20.58
CA CYS A 108 3.37 -6.12 -19.69
C CYS A 108 2.93 -7.51 -20.16
N ALA A 109 2.10 -8.20 -19.38
CA ALA A 109 1.63 -9.55 -19.70
C ALA A 109 0.91 -9.65 -21.06
N ALA A 110 0.34 -8.55 -21.57
CA ALA A 110 -0.29 -8.53 -22.89
C ALA A 110 0.72 -8.65 -24.05
N GLY A 111 1.99 -8.27 -23.86
CA GLY A 111 3.01 -8.37 -24.89
C GLY A 111 2.67 -7.55 -26.15
N GLN A 112 2.30 -8.27 -27.21
CA GLN A 112 1.86 -7.73 -28.51
C GLN A 112 0.33 -7.53 -28.59
N GLY A 113 -0.42 -7.84 -27.54
CA GLY A 113 -1.85 -7.54 -27.42
C GLY A 113 -2.10 -6.08 -27.01
N LEU A 114 -3.23 -5.51 -27.45
CA LEU A 114 -3.54 -4.10 -27.20
C LEU A 114 -3.84 -3.89 -25.71
N CYS A 115 -2.92 -3.26 -24.99
CA CYS A 115 -3.08 -3.01 -23.56
C CYS A 115 -3.36 -1.52 -23.28
N HIS A 116 -3.91 -1.24 -22.08
CA HIS A 116 -4.17 0.13 -21.64
C HIS A 116 -2.90 1.01 -21.61
N HIS A 117 -1.70 0.45 -21.46
CA HIS A 117 -0.45 1.23 -21.58
C HIS A 117 -0.23 1.79 -23.00
N VAL A 118 -0.47 0.98 -24.03
CA VAL A 118 -0.35 1.38 -25.45
C VAL A 118 -1.40 2.45 -25.77
N LEU A 119 -2.65 2.24 -25.35
CA LEU A 119 -3.70 3.25 -25.47
C LEU A 119 -3.35 4.55 -24.74
N GLY A 120 -2.74 4.46 -23.54
CA GLY A 120 -2.25 5.63 -22.82
C GLY A 120 -1.21 6.41 -23.60
N LEU A 121 -0.28 5.74 -24.29
CA LEU A 121 0.68 6.40 -25.18
C LEU A 121 -0.02 7.07 -26.36
N LEU A 122 -0.98 6.41 -27.01
CA LEU A 122 -1.73 6.98 -28.12
C LEU A 122 -2.51 8.24 -27.71
N TYR A 123 -3.22 8.21 -26.58
CA TYR A 123 -3.89 9.40 -26.04
C TYR A 123 -2.90 10.52 -25.69
N THR A 124 -1.70 10.18 -25.21
CA THR A 124 -0.66 11.18 -24.91
C THR A 124 -0.15 11.85 -26.19
N LEU A 125 0.09 11.07 -27.25
CA LEU A 125 0.49 11.59 -28.56
C LEU A 125 -0.62 12.45 -29.18
N ALA A 126 -1.86 11.98 -29.13
CA ALA A 126 -3.02 12.73 -29.60
C ALA A 126 -3.17 14.07 -28.88
N HIS A 127 -2.93 14.09 -27.56
CA HIS A 127 -2.96 15.31 -26.77
C HIS A 127 -1.84 16.29 -27.16
N PHE A 128 -0.63 15.81 -27.41
CA PHE A 128 0.46 16.69 -27.87
C PHE A 128 0.19 17.30 -29.23
N GLN A 129 -0.37 16.52 -30.17
CA GLN A 129 -0.77 17.02 -31.48
C GLN A 129 -1.95 17.99 -31.39
N LEU A 130 -2.93 17.73 -30.51
CA LEU A 130 -4.04 18.65 -30.25
C LEU A 130 -3.57 20.00 -29.73
N LEU A 131 -2.52 20.01 -28.90
CA LEU A 131 -1.87 21.24 -28.40
C LEU A 131 -0.92 21.90 -29.43
N GLY A 132 -0.75 21.32 -30.62
CA GLY A 132 0.14 21.84 -31.66
C GLY A 132 1.64 21.75 -31.31
N LEU A 133 2.02 20.81 -30.43
CA LEU A 133 3.40 20.68 -29.99
C LEU A 133 4.24 19.97 -31.05
N LYS A 134 5.42 20.53 -31.34
CA LYS A 134 6.39 19.93 -32.28
C LYS A 134 7.28 18.88 -31.62
N SER A 135 7.43 18.95 -30.30
CA SER A 135 8.27 18.02 -29.53
C SER A 135 7.61 17.64 -28.21
N VAL A 136 7.95 16.46 -27.69
CA VAL A 136 7.55 16.00 -26.35
C VAL A 136 7.99 17.05 -25.31
N PRO A 137 7.06 17.60 -24.50
CA PRO A 137 7.39 18.54 -23.45
C PRO A 137 8.43 17.98 -22.48
N PRO A 138 9.40 18.80 -22.03
CA PRO A 138 10.27 18.39 -20.94
C PRO A 138 9.41 18.11 -19.70
N MET A 139 9.82 17.13 -18.91
CA MET A 139 9.28 16.95 -17.56
C MET A 139 9.73 18.15 -16.72
N VAL A 140 8.90 19.18 -16.69
CA VAL A 140 9.16 20.39 -15.90
C VAL A 140 9.01 20.11 -14.42
N SER A 141 9.82 20.79 -13.60
CA SER A 141 9.72 20.72 -12.15
C SER A 141 8.32 21.17 -11.70
N LYS A 142 7.80 20.59 -10.62
CA LYS A 142 6.48 20.99 -10.07
C LYS A 142 6.44 22.46 -9.68
N THR A 143 7.61 23.08 -9.43
CA THR A 143 7.77 24.51 -9.15
C THR A 143 7.38 25.41 -10.33
N SER A 144 7.41 24.89 -11.56
CA SER A 144 7.07 25.66 -12.76
C SER A 144 5.56 25.75 -13.03
N LYS A 145 4.72 25.03 -12.26
CA LYS A 145 3.26 25.01 -12.43
C LYS A 145 2.56 25.51 -11.16
N ALA A 146 1.63 26.45 -11.32
CA ALA A 146 0.83 26.97 -10.21
C ALA A 146 0.10 25.83 -9.47
N GLN A 147 0.15 25.87 -8.14
CA GLN A 147 -0.60 24.97 -7.23
C GLN A 147 -0.34 23.45 -7.39
N ARG A 148 0.77 23.00 -7.99
CA ARG A 148 1.09 21.56 -8.12
C ARG A 148 2.17 21.03 -7.17
N TRP A 149 2.63 21.85 -6.23
CA TRP A 149 3.75 21.52 -5.33
C TRP A 149 3.40 20.43 -4.31
N HIS A 150 2.13 20.35 -3.91
CA HIS A 150 1.63 19.37 -2.94
C HIS A 150 1.47 17.96 -3.53
N ILE A 151 1.57 17.81 -4.86
CA ILE A 151 1.42 16.53 -5.55
C ILE A 151 2.82 15.96 -5.85
N PRO A 152 3.27 14.93 -5.10
CA PRO A 152 4.60 14.35 -5.31
C PRO A 152 4.76 13.82 -6.74
N SER A 153 5.99 13.84 -7.24
CA SER A 153 6.28 13.27 -8.55
C SER A 153 6.08 11.76 -8.51
N ARG A 154 5.55 11.15 -9.58
CA ARG A 154 5.47 9.68 -9.66
C ARG A 154 6.86 9.02 -9.58
N LYS A 155 7.92 9.75 -9.91
CA LYS A 155 9.32 9.31 -9.76
C LYS A 155 9.79 9.22 -8.30
N GLU A 156 9.18 9.96 -7.38
CA GLU A 156 9.55 9.95 -5.95
C GLU A 156 8.97 8.74 -5.21
N GLY A 157 8.17 7.92 -5.90
CA GLY A 157 7.44 6.80 -5.31
C GLY A 157 6.31 7.27 -4.38
N ILE A 158 5.59 6.31 -3.79
CA ILE A 158 4.59 6.61 -2.75
C ILE A 158 5.14 6.11 -1.43
N LYS A 159 5.32 7.05 -0.49
CA LYS A 159 5.67 6.73 0.88
C LYS A 159 4.40 6.46 1.68
N ALA A 160 4.47 5.51 2.61
CA ALA A 160 3.39 5.27 3.56
C ALA A 160 3.11 6.57 4.34
N ARG A 161 1.83 6.90 4.49
CA ARG A 161 1.35 8.06 5.25
C ARG A 161 0.06 7.68 5.98
N PRO A 162 -0.24 8.32 7.12
CA PRO A 162 -1.50 8.14 7.82
C PRO A 162 -2.69 8.41 6.89
N VAL A 163 -3.76 7.61 6.99
CA VAL A 163 -4.98 7.79 6.19
C VAL A 163 -5.60 9.18 6.42
N THR A 164 -5.41 9.76 7.61
CA THR A 164 -5.83 11.12 7.95
C THR A 164 -5.26 12.19 7.03
N ASP A 165 -4.07 11.92 6.48
CA ASP A 165 -3.29 12.89 5.69
C ASP A 165 -3.39 12.60 4.18
N LEU A 166 -4.22 11.61 3.79
CA LEU A 166 -4.42 11.22 2.40
C LEU A 166 -5.67 11.89 1.82
N ILE A 167 -5.49 12.48 0.64
CA ILE A 167 -6.58 12.93 -0.22
C ILE A 167 -6.62 12.00 -1.43
N ILE A 168 -7.68 11.22 -1.57
CA ILE A 168 -7.85 10.28 -2.69
C ILE A 168 -8.78 10.93 -3.70
N GLN A 169 -8.26 11.37 -4.85
CA GLN A 169 -9.07 11.91 -5.93
C GLN A 169 -9.27 10.88 -7.05
N LYS A 170 -10.50 10.74 -7.57
CA LYS A 170 -10.81 9.84 -8.68
C LYS A 170 -10.76 10.60 -10.00
N SER A 171 -9.96 10.13 -10.96
CA SER A 171 -10.03 10.62 -12.33
C SER A 171 -11.29 10.05 -13.03
N LYS A 172 -12.14 10.93 -13.56
CA LYS A 172 -13.24 10.55 -14.45
C LYS A 172 -13.00 11.20 -15.83
N PRO A 173 -13.09 10.45 -16.94
CA PRO A 173 -13.21 11.05 -18.27
C PRO A 173 -14.45 11.94 -18.30
N LYS A 174 -14.39 13.10 -18.96
CA LYS A 174 -15.57 13.93 -19.18
C LYS A 174 -16.43 13.26 -20.26
N ASP A 175 -17.53 12.62 -19.88
CA ASP A 175 -18.55 12.20 -20.83
C ASP A 175 -19.19 13.45 -21.46
N LYS A 176 -19.15 13.56 -22.78
CA LYS A 176 -19.63 14.72 -23.56
C LYS A 176 -21.16 14.88 -23.57
N LEU A 177 -21.91 14.09 -22.80
CA LEU A 177 -23.37 13.99 -22.90
C LEU A 177 -24.15 14.71 -21.80
N HIS A 178 -23.50 15.26 -20.79
CA HIS A 178 -24.17 16.12 -19.82
C HIS A 178 -23.39 17.40 -19.57
N GLU A 179 -24.07 18.53 -19.76
CA GLU A 179 -23.59 19.84 -19.34
C GLU A 179 -23.05 19.78 -17.90
N PRO A 180 -21.96 20.49 -17.60
CA PRO A 180 -21.38 20.48 -16.28
C PRO A 180 -22.34 21.16 -15.31
N LYS A 181 -23.18 20.37 -14.62
CA LYS A 181 -23.66 20.77 -13.31
C LYS A 181 -22.39 21.12 -12.50
N LYS A 182 -22.40 22.26 -11.81
CA LYS A 182 -21.34 22.65 -10.85
C LYS A 182 -21.12 21.49 -9.88
N GLU A 183 -20.26 20.54 -10.22
CA GLU A 183 -19.85 19.49 -9.31
C GLU A 183 -19.00 20.17 -8.24
N GLU A 184 -19.40 20.02 -6.98
CA GLU A 184 -18.59 20.44 -5.84
C GLU A 184 -17.16 19.94 -6.02
N LYS A 185 -16.19 20.80 -5.73
CA LYS A 185 -14.74 20.63 -5.99
C LYS A 185 -14.09 19.40 -5.32
N VAL A 186 -14.85 18.51 -4.69
CA VAL A 186 -14.30 17.41 -3.91
C VAL A 186 -14.73 16.06 -4.50
N CYS A 187 -14.23 15.76 -5.70
CA CYS A 187 -14.25 14.36 -6.17
C CYS A 187 -13.14 13.61 -5.43
N GLY A 188 -13.43 13.11 -4.22
CA GLY A 188 -12.46 12.30 -3.48
C GLY A 188 -12.87 11.88 -2.07
N VAL A 189 -12.01 11.07 -1.42
CA VAL A 189 -12.11 10.70 -0.01
C VAL A 189 -11.00 11.43 0.75
N ALA A 190 -11.39 12.17 1.79
CA ALA A 190 -10.49 12.82 2.72
C ALA A 190 -10.99 12.55 4.15
N SER A 191 -10.08 12.60 5.12
CA SER A 191 -10.45 12.48 6.53
C SER A 191 -11.38 13.62 6.94
N THR A 192 -12.48 13.27 7.61
CA THR A 192 -13.38 14.22 8.25
C THR A 192 -13.01 14.49 9.71
N ILE A 193 -11.93 13.89 10.22
CA ILE A 193 -11.52 14.07 11.60
C ILE A 193 -10.91 15.47 11.74
N TYR A 194 -11.54 16.30 12.57
CA TYR A 194 -11.04 17.62 12.95
C TYR A 194 -11.26 17.83 14.45
N LYS A 195 -10.53 18.79 15.04
CA LYS A 195 -10.74 19.23 16.42
C LYS A 195 -11.78 20.36 16.42
N PRO A 196 -13.01 20.16 16.94
CA PRO A 196 -14.05 21.18 16.85
C PRO A 196 -13.87 22.33 17.85
N PHE A 197 -13.07 22.14 18.90
CA PHE A 197 -12.82 23.14 19.94
C PHE A 197 -11.35 23.59 19.94
N GLN A 198 -11.10 24.87 20.25
CA GLN A 198 -9.75 25.44 20.27
C GLN A 198 -8.94 25.05 21.53
N GLN A 199 -9.64 24.81 22.65
CA GLN A 199 -9.01 24.54 23.95
C GLN A 199 -8.33 23.16 24.01
N SER A 200 -7.44 22.94 24.98
CA SER A 200 -6.83 21.61 25.18
C SER A 200 -7.87 20.67 25.80
N LEU A 201 -7.90 19.39 25.42
CA LEU A 201 -8.72 18.41 26.13
C LEU A 201 -8.30 18.32 27.60
N SER A 202 -7.00 18.43 27.88
CA SER A 202 -6.45 18.40 29.23
C SER A 202 -6.83 19.58 30.11
N SER A 203 -7.38 20.67 29.55
CA SER A 203 -7.85 21.81 30.34
C SER A 203 -9.32 21.69 30.75
N LEU A 204 -10.06 20.72 30.19
CA LEU A 204 -11.40 20.40 30.65
C LEU A 204 -11.28 19.35 31.75
N ASP A 205 -11.59 19.75 32.98
CA ASP A 205 -11.84 18.81 34.07
C ASP A 205 -13.24 18.21 33.89
N LEU A 206 -13.32 17.21 33.00
CA LEU A 206 -14.57 16.53 32.68
C LEU A 206 -15.18 15.84 33.91
N THR A 207 -14.33 15.42 34.85
CA THR A 207 -14.77 14.77 36.09
C THR A 207 -15.55 15.76 36.94
N SER A 208 -15.01 16.94 37.25
CA SER A 208 -15.77 17.92 38.05
C SER A 208 -17.00 18.48 37.33
N VAL A 209 -16.97 18.57 36.00
CA VAL A 209 -18.12 19.06 35.21
C VAL A 209 -19.25 18.03 35.12
N LEU A 210 -18.93 16.74 34.97
CA LEU A 210 -19.91 15.70 34.68
C LEU A 210 -20.34 14.88 35.91
N SER A 211 -19.49 14.74 36.93
CA SER A 211 -19.84 14.01 38.17
C SER A 211 -21.17 14.49 38.80
N PRO A 212 -21.46 15.81 38.92
CA PRO A 212 -22.75 16.27 39.45
C PRO A 212 -23.96 15.88 38.58
N GLN A 213 -23.75 15.68 37.27
CA GLN A 213 -24.81 15.22 36.37
C GLN A 213 -25.07 13.72 36.52
N PHE A 214 -24.08 12.96 36.96
CA PHE A 214 -24.19 11.50 37.14
C PHE A 214 -24.71 11.09 38.52
N GLU A 215 -24.56 11.92 39.55
CA GLU A 215 -25.10 11.67 40.90
C GLU A 215 -26.62 11.46 40.91
N ASN A 216 -27.35 12.12 40.00
CA ASN A 216 -28.81 12.07 39.91
C ASN A 216 -29.34 10.91 39.04
N LEU A 217 -28.47 10.04 38.51
CA LEU A 217 -28.89 8.90 37.68
C LEU A 217 -29.36 7.74 38.55
N ASN A 218 -30.68 7.49 38.55
CA ASN A 218 -31.31 6.38 39.30
C ASN A 218 -30.77 4.98 38.95
N ASN A 219 -30.23 4.80 37.75
CA ASN A 219 -29.59 3.56 37.32
C ASN A 219 -28.16 3.88 36.94
N GLN A 220 -27.18 3.36 37.69
CA GLN A 220 -25.78 3.55 37.36
C GLN A 220 -25.45 2.82 36.05
N PRO A 221 -25.19 3.54 34.94
CA PRO A 221 -24.88 2.91 33.67
C PRO A 221 -23.50 2.21 33.76
N GLY A 222 -23.31 1.16 32.96
CA GLY A 222 -22.11 0.32 33.04
C GLY A 222 -20.78 1.06 32.86
N PHE A 223 -20.78 2.21 32.18
CA PHE A 223 -19.59 3.05 32.02
C PHE A 223 -19.13 3.72 33.33
N MET A 224 -20.01 3.88 34.34
CA MET A 224 -19.62 4.39 35.66
C MET A 224 -18.59 3.50 36.35
N ARG A 225 -18.50 2.21 35.98
CA ARG A 225 -17.46 1.29 36.48
C ARG A 225 -16.05 1.65 36.00
N ILE A 226 -15.94 2.50 34.98
CA ILE A 226 -14.69 2.97 34.38
C ILE A 226 -14.52 4.48 34.65
N TRP A 227 -15.43 5.10 35.41
CA TRP A 227 -15.31 6.49 35.83
C TRP A 227 -14.29 6.58 36.97
N GLU A 228 -13.43 7.60 36.94
CA GLU A 228 -12.40 7.81 37.95
C GLU A 228 -13.03 8.23 39.28
N ASP A 229 -12.69 7.53 40.37
CA ASP A 229 -13.03 7.95 41.73
C ASP A 229 -12.24 9.22 42.09
N GLU A 230 -12.79 10.09 42.96
CA GLU A 230 -12.14 11.33 43.42
C GLU A 230 -10.72 11.11 44.02
N GLN A 231 -10.40 9.88 44.41
CA GLN A 231 -9.13 9.49 45.03
C GLN A 231 -8.10 8.92 44.04
N SER A 232 -8.44 8.83 42.75
CA SER A 232 -7.53 8.28 41.74
C SER A 232 -6.39 9.25 41.40
N GLU A 233 -5.18 8.73 41.20
CA GLU A 233 -4.05 9.53 40.74
C GLU A 233 -4.34 10.10 39.34
N PRO A 234 -3.94 11.36 39.06
CA PRO A 234 -4.21 11.98 37.77
C PRO A 234 -3.60 11.16 36.64
N PRO A 235 -4.35 10.94 35.54
CA PRO A 235 -3.89 10.07 34.48
C PRO A 235 -2.65 10.63 33.80
N ILE A 236 -1.68 9.74 33.53
CA ILE A 236 -0.47 10.10 32.77
C ILE A 236 -0.90 10.58 31.38
N LEU A 237 -0.57 11.84 31.04
CA LEU A 237 -0.91 12.40 29.74
C LEU A 237 0.17 12.10 28.68
N VAL A 238 -0.27 11.86 27.45
CA VAL A 238 0.59 11.65 26.28
C VAL A 238 0.20 12.58 25.14
N ASP A 239 1.19 12.91 24.31
CA ASP A 239 1.04 13.82 23.18
C ASP A 239 0.31 13.14 22.00
N SER A 240 -0.78 13.77 21.54
CA SER A 240 -1.57 13.35 20.36
C SER A 240 -1.76 14.51 19.37
N ALA A 241 -2.26 14.21 18.16
CA ALA A 241 -2.56 15.21 17.14
C ALA A 241 -3.56 16.29 17.62
N PHE A 242 -4.33 16.02 18.69
CA PHE A 242 -5.31 16.94 19.26
C PHE A 242 -4.88 17.60 20.58
N GLY A 243 -3.63 17.36 21.00
CA GLY A 243 -3.05 17.84 22.26
C GLY A 243 -2.77 16.71 23.24
N LYS A 244 -2.57 17.06 24.50
CA LYS A 244 -2.31 16.09 25.58
C LYS A 244 -3.59 15.35 25.96
N VAL A 245 -3.54 14.02 25.94
CA VAL A 245 -4.67 13.13 26.27
C VAL A 245 -4.23 12.02 27.22
N PRO A 246 -5.14 11.45 28.04
CA PRO A 246 -4.81 10.32 28.93
C PRO A 246 -4.18 9.14 28.18
N LYS A 247 -3.07 8.61 28.70
CA LYS A 247 -2.42 7.40 28.21
C LYS A 247 -3.41 6.24 28.31
N GLY A 248 -3.64 5.53 27.21
CA GLY A 248 -4.60 4.42 27.18
C GLY A 248 -5.97 4.78 26.60
N CYS A 249 -6.26 6.06 26.39
CA CYS A 249 -7.47 6.45 25.67
C CYS A 249 -7.35 6.16 24.16
N VAL A 250 -8.47 6.04 23.47
CA VAL A 250 -8.53 5.73 22.03
C VAL A 250 -7.71 6.72 21.19
N ILE A 251 -7.78 8.02 21.52
CA ILE A 251 -7.06 9.09 20.82
C ILE A 251 -5.54 8.93 20.96
N SER A 252 -5.06 8.48 22.13
CA SER A 252 -3.62 8.26 22.38
C SER A 252 -3.01 7.19 21.47
N TYR A 253 -3.81 6.20 21.07
CA TYR A 253 -3.37 5.12 20.18
C TYR A 253 -3.60 5.44 18.71
N GLN A 254 -4.73 6.05 18.37
CA GLN A 254 -5.13 6.28 16.98
C GLN A 254 -4.50 7.54 16.38
N GLN A 255 -4.13 8.52 17.20
CA GLN A 255 -3.65 9.84 16.75
C GLN A 255 -2.34 10.27 17.43
N PRO A 256 -1.29 9.40 17.49
CA PRO A 256 -0.03 9.77 18.14
C PRO A 256 0.73 10.82 17.31
N LEU A 257 1.38 11.78 17.97
CA LEU A 257 2.23 12.77 17.30
C LEU A 257 3.50 12.16 16.66
N LYS A 258 3.94 11.01 17.19
CA LYS A 258 5.05 10.21 16.63
C LYS A 258 4.61 8.76 16.57
N VAL A 259 4.65 8.15 15.39
CA VAL A 259 4.42 6.71 15.22
C VAL A 259 5.53 5.97 15.96
N LYS A 260 5.22 5.40 17.13
CA LYS A 260 6.16 4.50 17.81
C LYS A 260 6.10 3.16 17.09
N SER A 261 7.24 2.69 16.60
CA SER A 261 7.38 1.37 15.95
C SER A 261 6.98 0.22 16.88
N ASN A 262 7.05 0.45 18.19
CA ASN A 262 6.71 -0.53 19.22
C ASN A 262 5.56 0.01 20.06
N ILE A 263 4.39 -0.62 19.95
CA ILE A 263 3.26 -0.36 20.84
C ILE A 263 3.61 -1.01 22.17
N ASN A 264 4.08 -0.22 23.15
CA ASN A 264 4.25 -0.70 24.52
C ASN A 264 2.87 -0.81 25.17
N ILE A 265 2.15 -1.90 24.87
CA ILE A 265 0.86 -2.22 25.48
C ILE A 265 1.15 -2.72 26.90
N GLN A 266 0.98 -1.86 27.90
CA GLN A 266 0.87 -2.32 29.28
C GLN A 266 -0.47 -3.05 29.40
N LEU A 267 -0.42 -4.38 29.38
CA LEU A 267 -1.58 -5.22 29.66
C LEU A 267 -1.93 -5.10 31.15
N PRO A 268 -3.22 -5.07 31.51
CA PRO A 268 -3.63 -5.18 32.92
C PRO A 268 -3.01 -6.45 33.53
N ALA A 269 -2.57 -6.37 34.78
CA ALA A 269 -2.13 -7.55 35.51
C ALA A 269 -3.33 -8.49 35.69
N PHE A 270 -3.47 -9.47 34.82
CA PHE A 270 -4.44 -10.54 35.00
C PHE A 270 -3.94 -11.44 36.12
N ASN A 271 -4.58 -11.36 37.29
CA ASN A 271 -4.34 -12.31 38.36
C ASN A 271 -4.84 -13.69 37.89
N PHE A 272 -3.91 -14.60 37.63
CA PHE A 272 -4.26 -15.97 37.28
C PHE A 272 -4.91 -16.67 38.49
N PRO A 273 -6.00 -17.41 38.31
CA PRO A 273 -6.54 -18.22 39.38
C PRO A 273 -5.50 -19.26 39.82
N SER A 274 -5.41 -19.51 41.12
CA SER A 274 -4.60 -20.61 41.64
C SER A 274 -5.24 -21.93 41.22
N LEU A 275 -4.63 -22.60 40.25
CA LEU A 275 -5.10 -23.89 39.76
C LEU A 275 -4.43 -24.98 40.60
N SER A 276 -5.19 -25.68 41.45
CA SER A 276 -4.69 -26.89 42.13
C SER A 276 -4.88 -28.09 41.20
N TYR A 277 -3.79 -28.71 40.82
CA TYR A 277 -3.80 -29.97 40.08
C TYR A 277 -3.47 -31.11 41.04
N PRO A 278 -4.02 -32.32 40.85
CA PRO A 278 -3.55 -33.49 41.58
C PRO A 278 -2.06 -33.69 41.28
N ASP A 279 -1.27 -33.93 42.33
CA ASP A 279 0.17 -34.15 42.21
C ASP A 279 0.42 -35.30 41.24
N THR A 280 0.98 -34.97 40.09
CA THR A 280 1.43 -35.99 39.15
C THR A 280 2.74 -36.50 39.72
N VAL A 281 2.74 -37.70 40.31
CA VAL A 281 3.94 -38.28 40.90
C VAL A 281 4.91 -38.61 39.77
N LEU A 282 5.87 -37.70 39.52
CA LEU A 282 6.96 -37.90 38.59
C LEU A 282 7.99 -38.83 39.23
N ASN A 283 8.60 -39.70 38.43
CA ASN A 283 9.78 -40.43 38.88
C ASN A 283 11.01 -39.49 38.91
N GLU A 284 12.05 -39.87 39.65
CA GLU A 284 13.26 -39.05 39.84
C GLU A 284 13.88 -38.54 38.53
N LYS A 285 13.90 -39.37 37.48
CA LYS A 285 14.41 -38.97 36.16
C LYS A 285 13.53 -37.93 35.48
N GLN A 286 12.21 -38.07 35.58
CA GLN A 286 11.25 -37.12 35.02
C GLN A 286 11.29 -35.79 35.76
N ASP A 287 11.46 -35.82 37.08
CA ASP A 287 11.53 -34.63 37.93
C ASP A 287 12.79 -33.79 37.64
N LEU A 288 13.95 -34.45 37.52
CA LEU A 288 15.20 -33.80 37.10
C LEU A 288 15.07 -33.18 35.70
N PHE A 289 14.43 -33.89 34.77
CA PHE A 289 14.20 -33.36 33.41
C PHE A 289 13.25 -32.15 33.43
N PHE A 290 12.15 -32.22 34.17
CA PHE A 290 11.19 -31.11 34.27
C PHE A 290 11.82 -29.88 34.93
N SER A 291 12.57 -30.08 36.00
CA SER A 291 13.33 -29.03 36.68
C SER A 291 14.36 -28.37 35.77
N SER A 292 15.00 -29.13 34.86
CA SER A 292 15.93 -28.56 33.86
C SER A 292 15.26 -27.63 32.84
N LEU A 293 13.93 -27.73 32.67
CA LEU A 293 13.15 -26.87 31.78
C LEU A 293 12.59 -25.61 32.47
N ALA A 294 12.72 -25.49 33.80
CA ALA A 294 12.28 -24.31 34.53
C ALA A 294 13.13 -23.09 34.13
N ILE A 295 12.48 -21.94 33.96
CA ILE A 295 13.13 -20.68 33.56
C ILE A 295 12.74 -19.61 34.57
N SER A 296 13.72 -18.83 35.03
CA SER A 296 13.47 -17.64 35.86
C SER A 296 12.94 -16.45 35.04
N GLY A 297 12.30 -15.49 35.71
CA GLY A 297 11.79 -14.28 35.03
C GLY A 297 12.88 -13.47 34.29
N GLN A 298 14.13 -13.52 34.76
CA GLN A 298 15.23 -12.83 34.07
C GLN A 298 15.66 -13.57 32.81
N GLN A 299 15.79 -14.90 32.89
CA GLN A 299 16.15 -15.73 31.74
C GLN A 299 15.08 -15.67 30.63
N SER A 300 13.80 -15.49 30.97
CA SER A 300 12.76 -15.35 29.96
C SER A 300 12.89 -14.05 29.15
N ILE A 301 13.37 -12.97 29.76
CA ILE A 301 13.67 -11.70 29.09
C ILE A 301 14.88 -11.89 28.16
N ASP A 302 15.93 -12.54 28.63
CA ASP A 302 17.12 -12.79 27.82
C ASP A 302 16.82 -13.67 26.59
N PHE A 303 16.00 -14.72 26.77
CA PHE A 303 15.54 -15.55 25.66
C PHE A 303 14.61 -14.82 24.69
N GLU A 304 13.77 -13.87 25.16
CA GLU A 304 13.00 -13.00 24.25
C GLU A 304 13.93 -12.20 23.35
N MET A 305 14.93 -11.55 23.95
CA MET A 305 15.88 -10.70 23.23
C MET A 305 16.70 -11.51 22.21
N GLU A 306 17.21 -12.67 22.61
CA GLU A 306 18.04 -13.54 21.77
C GLU A 306 17.26 -14.11 20.58
N THR A 307 15.94 -14.27 20.73
CA THR A 307 15.11 -14.95 19.73
C THR A 307 14.15 -14.02 18.98
N ARG A 308 14.43 -12.71 18.97
CA ARG A 308 13.66 -11.69 18.22
C ARG A 308 13.59 -11.93 16.71
N GLU A 309 14.63 -12.53 16.14
CA GLU A 309 14.68 -12.92 14.73
C GLU A 309 13.93 -14.25 14.46
N GLN A 310 13.23 -14.76 15.47
CA GLN A 310 12.30 -15.88 15.42
C GLN A 310 12.91 -17.14 14.79
N SER A 311 12.23 -17.71 13.78
CA SER A 311 12.56 -18.99 13.13
C SER A 311 13.89 -19.00 12.37
N THR A 312 14.55 -17.85 12.20
CA THR A 312 15.87 -17.75 11.59
C THR A 312 16.99 -18.14 12.55
N THR A 313 16.74 -18.08 13.85
CA THR A 313 17.71 -18.47 14.90
C THR A 313 17.52 -19.92 15.30
N THR A 314 18.62 -20.63 15.55
CA THR A 314 18.58 -22.02 16.06
C THR A 314 18.05 -22.08 17.48
N ALA A 315 18.38 -21.10 18.31
CA ALA A 315 17.92 -20.96 19.69
C ALA A 315 16.38 -20.98 19.80
N TRP A 316 15.66 -20.35 18.86
CA TRP A 316 14.20 -20.38 18.81
C TRP A 316 13.64 -21.80 18.67
N HIS A 317 14.28 -22.66 17.87
CA HIS A 317 13.83 -24.05 17.68
C HIS A 317 14.15 -24.92 18.89
N GLU A 318 15.34 -24.74 19.48
CA GLU A 318 15.78 -25.51 20.66
C GLU A 318 14.92 -25.23 21.88
N LEU A 319 14.66 -23.95 22.19
CA LEU A 319 13.85 -23.54 23.34
C LEU A 319 12.39 -24.04 23.24
N ARG A 320 11.85 -24.14 22.01
CA ARG A 320 10.47 -24.57 21.77
C ARG A 320 10.28 -26.08 21.75
N LYS A 321 11.34 -26.86 21.49
CA LYS A 321 11.25 -28.32 21.25
C LYS A 321 10.60 -29.11 22.39
N PHE A 322 10.86 -28.71 23.63
CA PHE A 322 10.33 -29.39 24.83
C PHE A 322 9.26 -28.57 25.56
N ARG A 323 8.69 -27.55 24.91
CA ARG A 323 7.71 -26.65 25.53
C ARG A 323 6.37 -26.67 24.80
N LEU A 324 5.31 -26.43 25.56
CA LEU A 324 3.99 -26.23 24.98
C LEU A 324 3.91 -24.83 24.36
N THR A 325 3.55 -24.76 23.08
CA THR A 325 3.45 -23.50 22.33
C THR A 325 1.99 -23.16 22.07
N ALA A 326 1.70 -21.88 21.86
CA ALA A 326 0.35 -21.40 21.54
C ALA A 326 -0.30 -22.14 20.35
N SER A 327 0.50 -22.45 19.31
CA SER A 327 0.05 -23.19 18.13
C SER A 327 -0.46 -24.60 18.44
N ASN A 328 0.05 -25.22 19.51
CA ASN A 328 -0.22 -26.61 19.86
C ASN A 328 -1.18 -26.71 21.06
N PHE A 329 -1.45 -25.60 21.74
CA PHE A 329 -2.19 -25.56 22.99
C PHE A 329 -3.64 -26.06 22.83
N LYS A 330 -4.31 -25.65 21.75
CA LYS A 330 -5.68 -26.11 21.45
C LYS A 330 -5.74 -27.63 21.25
N ASP A 331 -4.77 -28.20 20.53
CA ASP A 331 -4.69 -29.64 20.27
C ASP A 331 -4.51 -30.45 21.57
N ILE A 332 -3.87 -29.85 22.58
CA ILE A 332 -3.66 -30.45 23.90
C ILE A 332 -4.94 -30.33 24.73
N CYS A 333 -5.49 -29.13 24.88
CA CYS A 333 -6.67 -28.89 25.74
C CYS A 333 -7.94 -29.59 25.23
N SER A 334 -8.07 -29.74 23.91
CA SER A 334 -9.27 -30.36 23.30
C SER A 334 -9.20 -31.88 23.24
N ARG A 335 -8.04 -32.49 23.54
CA ARG A 335 -7.81 -33.92 23.42
C ARG A 335 -8.52 -34.69 24.53
N ARG A 336 -9.20 -35.77 24.16
CA ARG A 336 -9.87 -36.69 25.11
C ARG A 336 -9.25 -38.09 25.15
N LYS A 337 -8.51 -38.50 24.11
CA LYS A 337 -7.88 -39.83 23.94
C LYS A 337 -6.59 -39.71 23.10
N ASP A 338 -5.79 -40.78 23.06
CA ASP A 338 -4.57 -40.91 22.24
C ASP A 338 -3.47 -39.87 22.55
N HIS A 339 -3.18 -39.71 23.85
CA HIS A 339 -2.16 -38.77 24.34
C HIS A 339 -0.75 -39.14 23.88
N GLU A 340 -0.42 -40.43 23.79
CA GLU A 340 0.90 -40.92 23.35
C GLU A 340 1.22 -40.62 21.87
N ILE A 341 0.20 -40.66 21.02
CA ILE A 341 0.35 -40.32 19.61
C ILE A 341 0.62 -38.81 19.47
N LEU A 342 -0.07 -38.00 20.29
CA LEU A 342 0.13 -36.56 20.32
C LEU A 342 1.52 -36.19 20.85
N SER A 343 1.97 -36.79 21.95
CA SER A 343 3.30 -36.54 22.52
C SER A 343 4.41 -36.88 21.53
N THR A 344 4.30 -38.04 20.86
CA THR A 344 5.25 -38.47 19.83
C THR A 344 5.28 -37.50 18.65
N ARG A 345 4.11 -37.02 18.20
CA ARG A 345 4.00 -36.03 17.10
C ARG A 345 4.61 -34.68 17.49
N LEU A 346 4.44 -34.24 18.73
CA LEU A 346 4.99 -32.97 19.21
C LEU A 346 6.52 -33.04 19.36
N LEU A 347 7.06 -34.17 19.83
CA LEU A 347 8.51 -34.35 20.04
C LEU A 347 9.29 -34.69 18.75
N LYS A 348 8.67 -35.44 17.83
CA LYS A 348 9.34 -36.00 16.64
C LYS A 348 8.74 -35.53 15.31
N GLY A 349 7.77 -34.62 15.35
CA GLY A 349 7.10 -34.12 14.15
C GLY A 349 8.08 -33.43 13.20
N LYS A 350 8.10 -33.87 11.93
CA LYS A 350 8.84 -33.16 10.88
C LYS A 350 8.06 -31.92 10.45
N VAL A 351 8.76 -30.79 10.35
CA VAL A 351 8.19 -29.58 9.76
C VAL A 351 8.07 -29.79 8.25
N ILE A 352 6.85 -29.90 7.75
CA ILE A 352 6.56 -29.99 6.32
C ILE A 352 6.16 -28.60 5.85
N GLN A 353 6.86 -28.07 4.84
CA GLN A 353 6.46 -26.81 4.19
C GLN A 353 5.69 -27.09 2.91
N THR A 354 4.39 -26.80 2.93
CA THR A 354 3.56 -26.84 1.72
C THR A 354 3.70 -25.53 0.93
N ALA A 355 3.28 -25.54 -0.35
CA ALA A 355 3.29 -24.34 -1.19
C ALA A 355 2.47 -23.18 -0.58
N ALA A 356 1.32 -23.49 0.03
CA ALA A 356 0.49 -22.51 0.73
C ALA A 356 1.20 -21.91 1.96
N MET A 357 1.95 -22.73 2.72
CA MET A 357 2.72 -22.25 3.87
C MET A 357 3.87 -21.33 3.44
N LYS A 358 4.57 -21.66 2.35
CA LYS A 358 5.62 -20.79 1.78
C LYS A 358 5.05 -19.44 1.34
N TYR A 359 3.86 -19.45 0.73
CA TYR A 359 3.16 -18.23 0.35
C TYR A 359 2.78 -17.39 1.58
N GLY A 360 2.29 -18.01 2.66
CA GLY A 360 2.00 -17.31 3.92
C GLY A 360 3.22 -16.58 4.46
N ILE A 361 4.35 -17.28 4.60
CA ILE A 361 5.61 -16.72 5.11
C ILE A 361 6.09 -15.52 4.24
N GLN A 362 5.91 -15.59 2.92
CA GLN A 362 6.33 -14.51 2.02
C GLN A 362 5.47 -13.24 2.11
N ASN A 363 4.25 -13.31 2.65
CA ASN A 363 3.29 -12.21 2.67
C ASN A 363 2.92 -11.73 4.09
N GLU A 364 3.52 -12.30 5.14
CA GLU A 364 3.33 -11.87 6.54
C GLU A 364 4.19 -10.66 6.95
N GLY A 365 4.95 -10.07 6.02
CA GLY A 365 5.88 -8.96 6.26
C GLY A 365 5.30 -7.55 6.09
#